data_AF-A0A382TLM1-F1
#
_entry.id   AF-A0A382TLM1-F1
#
_cell.length_a   1.000
_cell.length_b   1.000
_cell.length_c   1.000
_cell.angle_alpha   90.00
_cell.angle_beta   90.00
_cell.angle_gamma   90.00
#
_symmetry.space_group_name_H-M   'P 1'
#
loop_
_entity.id
_entity.type
_entity.pdbx_description
1 polymer ?
#
loop_
_entity_poly.entity_id
_entity_poly.type
_entity_poly.pdbx_seq_one_letter_code
_entity_poly.pdbx_strand_id
1 'polypeptide(L)'
;MLMGVYYIVIESSYQWLIVMFIGILLSILGGDIGTHRYLAHRSFKTGPIRDSILKILSVKNCLGSPMTWAIIHRYHHINSDTSGDPHFPDGIKSWLTLWNPSSPWWDIKISPRPKDC
;
A
#
# COMPACT_ATOMS: atom_id res chain seq x y z
N MET A 1 -9.29 3.95 -12.56
CA MET A 1 -10.49 4.62 -12.00
C MET A 1 -10.91 5.83 -12.82
N LEU A 2 -10.00 6.74 -13.21
CA LEU A 2 -10.33 7.94 -13.99
C LEU A 2 -11.04 7.64 -15.34
N MET A 3 -10.63 6.58 -16.04
CA MET A 3 -11.30 6.14 -17.27
C MET A 3 -12.76 5.69 -17.05
N GLY A 4 -13.06 5.06 -15.90
CA GLY A 4 -14.42 4.62 -15.60
C GLY A 4 -15.38 5.80 -15.38
N VAL A 5 -14.91 6.84 -14.68
CA VAL A 5 -15.66 8.09 -14.49
C VAL A 5 -15.88 8.79 -15.83
N TYR A 6 -14.86 8.82 -16.70
CA TYR A 6 -14.96 9.40 -18.04
C TYR A 6 -16.07 8.74 -18.88
N TYR A 7 -16.13 7.40 -18.95
CA TYR A 7 -17.16 6.69 -19.71
C TYR A 7 -18.57 6.82 -19.12
N ILE A 8 -18.70 6.95 -17.80
CA ILE A 8 -20.00 7.23 -17.16
C ILE A 8 -20.54 8.60 -17.60
N VAL A 9 -19.68 9.62 -17.63
CA VAL A 9 -20.08 11.00 -17.93
C VAL A 9 -20.41 11.18 -19.42
N ILE A 10 -19.66 10.54 -20.31
CA ILE A 10 -19.82 10.73 -21.77
C ILE A 10 -20.87 9.79 -22.37
N GLU A 11 -20.90 8.52 -21.95
CA GLU A 11 -21.70 7.48 -22.62
C GLU A 11 -22.87 6.97 -21.76
N SER A 12 -23.04 7.46 -20.53
CA SER A 12 -24.07 6.99 -19.57
C SER A 12 -24.06 5.47 -19.34
N SER A 13 -22.89 4.82 -19.50
CA SER A 13 -22.75 3.38 -19.33
C SER A 13 -22.55 3.02 -17.85
N TYR A 14 -23.64 2.65 -17.18
CA TYR A 14 -23.66 2.34 -15.75
C TYR A 14 -22.92 1.05 -15.37
N GLN A 15 -22.61 0.16 -16.32
CA GLN A 15 -21.83 -1.05 -16.06
C GLN A 15 -20.43 -0.72 -15.49
N TRP A 16 -19.87 0.44 -15.89
CA TRP A 16 -18.60 0.92 -15.35
C TRP A 16 -18.65 1.24 -13.87
N LEU A 17 -19.83 1.54 -13.28
CA LEU A 17 -19.97 1.71 -11.83
C LEU A 17 -19.64 0.42 -11.09
N ILE A 18 -20.10 -0.73 -11.60
CA ILE A 18 -19.84 -2.04 -11.02
C ILE A 18 -18.34 -2.35 -11.10
N VAL A 19 -17.72 -2.11 -12.26
CA VAL A 19 -16.28 -2.30 -12.44
C VAL A 19 -15.48 -1.40 -11.49
N MET A 20 -15.89 -0.15 -11.32
CA MET A 20 -15.24 0.79 -10.42
C MET A 20 -15.36 0.37 -8.96
N PHE A 21 -16.56 -0.06 -8.54
CA PHE A 21 -16.82 -0.55 -7.20
C PHE A 21 -15.99 -1.80 -6.87
N ILE A 22 -15.98 -2.80 -7.75
CA ILE A 22 -15.12 -4.00 -7.63
C ILE A 22 -13.65 -3.57 -7.56
N GLY A 23 -13.24 -2.65 -8.43
CA GLY A 23 -11.89 -2.09 -8.44
C GLY A 23 -11.50 -1.50 -7.09
N ILE A 24 -12.36 -0.70 -6.45
CA ILE A 24 -12.11 -0.11 -5.14
C ILE A 24 -11.96 -1.21 -4.07
N LEU A 25 -12.90 -2.17 -4.04
CA LEU A 25 -12.85 -3.27 -3.07
C LEU A 25 -11.55 -4.07 -3.18
N LEU A 26 -11.12 -4.40 -4.40
CA LEU A 26 -9.87 -5.11 -4.63
C LEU A 26 -8.64 -4.29 -4.19
N SER A 27 -8.67 -2.96 -4.29
CA SER A 27 -7.59 -2.09 -3.80
C SER A 27 -7.52 -2.08 -2.28
N ILE A 28 -8.67 -1.98 -1.60
CA ILE A 28 -8.75 -2.05 -0.13
C ILE A 28 -8.23 -3.40 0.35
N LEU A 29 -8.67 -4.51 -0.26
CA LEU A 29 -8.17 -5.85 0.07
C LEU A 29 -6.66 -5.98 -0.16
N GLY A 30 -6.16 -5.48 -1.30
CA GLY A 30 -4.73 -5.48 -1.60
C GLY A 30 -3.91 -4.65 -0.61
N GLY A 31 -4.45 -3.53 -0.12
CA GLY A 31 -3.77 -2.61 0.78
C GLY A 31 -3.77 -3.09 2.22
N ASP A 32 -4.97 -3.26 2.77
CA ASP A 32 -5.15 -3.57 4.18
C ASP A 32 -4.81 -5.02 4.51
N ILE A 33 -5.19 -5.96 3.63
CA ILE A 33 -4.95 -7.38 3.87
C ILE A 33 -3.62 -7.80 3.24
N GLY A 34 -3.39 -7.45 1.97
CA GLY A 34 -2.19 -7.84 1.22
C GLY A 34 -0.91 -7.17 1.73
N THR A 35 -0.74 -5.87 1.49
CA THR A 35 0.49 -5.16 1.84
C THR A 35 0.66 -4.99 3.34
N HIS A 36 -0.41 -4.64 4.05
CA HIS A 36 -0.35 -4.33 5.47
C HIS A 36 -0.32 -5.57 6.36
N ARG A 37 -1.41 -6.34 6.44
CA ARG A 37 -1.46 -7.49 7.37
C ARG A 37 -0.59 -8.67 6.93
N TYR A 38 -0.59 -9.00 5.64
CA TYR A 38 0.11 -10.18 5.14
C TYR A 38 1.61 -9.93 4.90
N LEU A 39 1.98 -8.94 4.09
CA LEU A 39 3.39 -8.70 3.75
C LEU A 39 4.16 -7.97 4.85
N ALA A 40 3.62 -6.86 5.39
CA ALA A 40 4.31 -6.10 6.43
C ALA A 40 4.29 -6.82 7.77
N HIS A 41 3.10 -7.16 8.28
CA HIS A 41 2.95 -7.74 9.62
C HIS A 41 3.01 -9.26 9.69
N ARG A 42 2.83 -9.99 8.57
CA ARG A 42 2.70 -11.47 8.56
C ARG A 42 1.74 -12.00 9.63
N SER A 43 0.61 -11.31 9.83
CA SER A 43 -0.36 -11.63 10.88
C SER A 43 -1.02 -13.01 10.73
N PHE A 44 -0.90 -13.65 9.57
CA PHE A 44 -1.44 -14.98 9.31
C PHE A 44 -0.67 -15.71 8.19
N LYS A 45 -0.84 -17.04 8.12
CA LYS A 45 -0.33 -17.89 7.04
C LYS A 45 -1.48 -18.30 6.11
N THR A 46 -1.19 -18.51 4.82
CA THR A 46 -2.19 -18.98 3.85
C THR A 46 -1.62 -20.06 2.92
N GLY A 47 -2.49 -20.77 2.20
CA GLY A 47 -2.09 -21.72 1.16
C GLY A 47 -1.59 -21.02 -0.12
N PRO A 48 -0.95 -21.77 -1.04
CA PRO A 48 -0.23 -21.21 -2.19
C PRO A 48 -1.10 -20.38 -3.16
N ILE A 49 -2.37 -20.74 -3.30
CA ILE A 49 -3.32 -19.98 -4.13
C ILE A 49 -3.61 -18.61 -3.51
N ARG A 50 -3.91 -18.57 -2.21
CA ARG A 50 -4.21 -17.34 -1.49
C ARG A 50 -2.99 -16.43 -1.38
N ASP A 51 -1.81 -17.02 -1.20
CA ASP A 51 -0.53 -16.29 -1.22
C ASP A 51 -0.33 -15.55 -2.55
N SER A 52 -0.50 -16.24 -3.68
CA SER A 52 -0.41 -15.63 -5.01
C SER A 52 -1.44 -14.51 -5.21
N ILE A 53 -2.70 -14.74 -4.81
CA ILE A 53 -3.76 -13.73 -4.93
C ILE A 53 -3.43 -12.46 -4.12
N LEU A 54 -3.02 -12.62 -2.86
CA LEU A 54 -2.68 -11.48 -1.99
C LEU A 54 -1.50 -10.68 -2.54
N LYS A 55 -0.49 -11.35 -3.10
CA LYS A 55 0.65 -10.69 -3.76
C LYS A 55 0.23 -9.89 -5.00
N ILE A 56 -0.63 -10.47 -5.85
CA ILE A 56 -1.14 -9.78 -7.05
C ILE A 56 -1.96 -8.55 -6.65
N LEU A 57 -2.88 -8.70 -5.69
CA LEU A 57 -3.70 -7.58 -5.21
C LEU A 57 -2.84 -6.48 -4.57
N SER A 58 -1.73 -6.83 -3.93
CA SER A 58 -0.80 -5.87 -3.34
C SER A 58 -0.13 -4.96 -4.39
N VAL A 59 0.19 -5.49 -5.59
CA VAL A 59 0.82 -4.70 -6.67
C VAL A 59 -0.11 -3.63 -7.23
N LYS A 60 -1.43 -3.89 -7.23
CA LYS A 60 -2.45 -3.02 -7.84
C LYS A 60 -2.53 -1.63 -7.20
N ASN A 61 -2.02 -1.42 -6.00
CA ASN A 61 -2.15 -0.15 -5.30
C ASN A 61 -1.18 0.95 -5.77
N CYS A 62 -0.27 0.66 -6.69
CA CYS A 62 0.60 1.65 -7.34
C CYS A 62 1.45 2.53 -6.40
N LEU A 63 1.62 2.15 -5.13
CA LEU A 63 2.46 2.84 -4.14
C LEU A 63 3.91 2.29 -4.16
N GLY A 64 4.47 2.09 -5.36
CA GLY A 64 5.74 1.40 -5.53
C GLY A 64 5.64 -0.11 -5.34
N SER A 65 6.78 -0.78 -5.12
CA SER A 65 6.78 -2.24 -4.93
C SER A 65 6.12 -2.60 -3.57
N PRO A 66 5.30 -3.67 -3.51
CA PRO A 66 4.72 -4.14 -2.25
C PRO A 66 5.75 -4.42 -1.14
N MET A 67 6.96 -4.83 -1.56
CA MET A 67 8.07 -5.09 -0.63
C MET A 67 8.61 -3.79 -0.04
N THR A 68 8.82 -2.76 -0.88
CA THR A 68 9.24 -1.42 -0.43
C THR A 68 8.22 -0.84 0.53
N TRP A 69 6.93 -0.93 0.19
CA TRP A 69 5.85 -0.49 1.07
C TRP A 69 5.93 -1.19 2.44
N ALA A 70 6.10 -2.52 2.46
CA ALA A 70 6.19 -3.28 3.70
C ALA A 70 7.41 -2.91 4.55
N ILE A 71 8.54 -2.55 3.94
CA ILE A 71 9.75 -2.09 4.64
C ILE A 71 9.51 -0.72 5.27
N ILE A 72 9.03 0.24 4.47
CA ILE A 72 8.74 1.60 4.94
C ILE A 72 7.69 1.56 6.06
N HIS A 73 6.67 0.73 5.90
CA HIS A 73 5.63 0.54 6.92
C HIS A 73 6.22 0.03 8.24
N ARG A 74 7.11 -0.97 8.21
CA ARG A 74 7.79 -1.44 9.44
C ARG A 74 8.66 -0.35 10.06
N TYR A 75 9.35 0.43 9.23
CA TYR A 75 10.19 1.53 9.70
C TYR A 75 9.35 2.66 10.34
N HIS A 76 8.17 2.95 9.79
CA HIS A 76 7.16 3.80 10.42
C HIS A 76 6.76 3.27 11.80
N HIS A 77 6.42 1.98 11.93
CA HIS A 77 6.07 1.40 13.25
C HIS A 77 7.22 1.50 14.27
N ILE A 78 8.48 1.38 13.84
CA ILE A 78 9.65 1.49 14.74
C ILE A 78 9.89 2.93 15.19
N ASN A 79 9.70 3.91 14.30
CA ASN A 79 10.02 5.32 14.55
C ASN A 79 8.76 6.19 14.69
N SER A 80 7.60 5.58 14.93
CA SER A 80 6.31 6.27 14.95
C SER A 80 6.33 7.43 15.93
N ASP A 81 5.71 8.55 15.54
CA ASP A 81 5.65 9.78 16.34
C ASP A 81 7.02 10.43 16.63
N THR A 82 8.07 10.05 15.90
CA THR A 82 9.39 10.70 15.94
C THR A 82 9.71 11.39 14.62
N SER A 83 10.71 12.27 14.62
CA SER A 83 11.21 12.90 13.39
C SER A 83 11.80 11.91 12.37
N GLY A 84 12.09 10.67 12.79
CA GLY A 84 12.51 9.58 11.91
C GLY A 84 11.36 8.85 11.23
N ASP A 85 10.09 9.16 11.55
CA ASP A 85 8.93 8.54 10.92
C ASP A 85 8.77 9.00 9.46
N PRO A 86 8.61 8.07 8.49
CA PRO A 86 8.22 8.44 7.15
C PRO A 86 6.96 9.23 6.93
N HIS A 87 6.04 9.02 7.83
CA HIS A 87 4.77 9.69 7.85
C HIS A 87 4.76 10.87 8.82
N PHE A 88 5.93 11.29 9.33
CA PHE A 88 6.01 12.45 10.21
C PHE A 88 5.28 13.64 9.57
N PRO A 89 4.29 14.24 10.26
CA PRO A 89 3.45 15.27 9.69
C PRO A 89 4.21 16.61 9.63
N ASP A 90 5.07 16.77 8.62
CA ASP A 90 5.82 17.99 8.32
C ASP A 90 5.10 18.87 7.28
N GLY A 91 3.84 19.19 7.57
CA GLY A 91 2.99 20.02 6.71
C GLY A 91 2.31 19.26 5.55
N ILE A 92 1.86 20.00 4.54
CA ILE A 92 0.91 19.49 3.51
C ILE A 92 1.47 18.38 2.61
N LYS A 93 2.80 18.26 2.51
CA LYS A 93 3.46 17.23 1.68
C LYS A 93 3.19 15.83 2.21
N SER A 94 3.25 15.62 3.54
CA SER A 94 2.94 14.34 4.19
C SER A 94 1.51 13.89 3.91
N TRP A 95 0.55 14.81 3.83
CA TRP A 95 -0.85 14.54 3.51
C TRP A 95 -1.09 14.16 2.05
N LEU A 96 -0.26 14.65 1.12
CA LEU A 96 -0.34 14.33 -0.29
C LEU A 96 0.40 13.03 -0.64
N THR A 97 0.86 12.25 0.34
CA THR A 97 1.76 11.10 0.15
C THR A 97 3.04 11.44 -0.63
N LEU A 98 3.37 12.73 -0.68
CA LEU A 98 4.62 13.23 -1.23
C LEU A 98 5.65 13.09 -0.12
N TRP A 99 6.27 11.92 -0.07
CA TRP A 99 7.37 11.61 0.85
C TRP A 99 8.35 12.76 0.90
N ASN A 100 8.73 13.19 2.11
CA ASN A 100 9.72 14.22 2.27
C ASN A 100 11.04 13.74 1.62
N PRO A 101 11.55 14.37 0.55
CA PRO A 101 12.80 13.95 -0.09
C PRO A 101 14.04 14.24 0.78
N SER A 102 13.87 14.77 2.00
CA SER A 102 14.95 14.87 2.99
C SER A 102 15.03 13.65 3.92
N SER A 103 13.99 12.83 3.99
CA SER A 103 14.04 11.61 4.80
C SER A 103 14.59 10.46 3.95
N PRO A 104 15.73 9.88 4.34
CA PRO A 104 16.48 9.00 3.48
C PRO A 104 15.98 7.57 3.58
N TRP A 105 14.75 7.30 3.12
CA TRP A 105 14.21 5.93 3.07
C TRP A 105 15.11 5.01 2.23
N TRP A 106 15.84 5.57 1.26
CA TRP A 106 16.81 4.87 0.43
C TRP A 106 18.09 4.50 1.19
N ASP A 107 18.40 5.16 2.30
CA ASP A 107 19.52 4.81 3.19
C ASP A 107 19.08 3.92 4.37
N ILE A 108 17.80 3.49 4.41
CA ILE A 108 17.34 2.47 5.36
C ILE A 108 18.16 1.21 5.10
N LYS A 109 19.10 0.93 6.01
CA LYS A 109 19.81 -0.35 6.02
C LYS A 109 18.77 -1.44 6.18
N ILE A 110 18.54 -2.19 5.11
CA ILE A 110 17.63 -3.33 5.06
C ILE A 110 18.20 -4.39 5.98
N SER A 111 17.84 -4.34 7.26
CA SER A 111 18.13 -5.45 8.17
C SER A 111 17.18 -6.59 7.80
N PRO A 112 17.70 -7.82 7.63
CA PRO A 112 16.85 -8.98 7.57
C PRO A 112 15.98 -9.01 8.82
N ARG A 113 14.71 -9.41 8.65
CA ARG A 113 13.80 -9.58 9.78
C ARG A 113 14.46 -10.45 10.87
N PRO A 114 14.39 -10.06 12.16
CA PRO A 114 14.64 -10.97 13.27
C PRO A 114 13.80 -12.25 13.12
N LYS A 115 14.34 -13.43 13.40
CA LYS A 115 13.66 -14.72 13.16
C LYS A 115 12.48 -14.96 14.13
N ASP A 116 12.29 -14.06 15.06
CA ASP A 116 11.52 -14.14 16.30
C ASP A 116 10.24 -13.28 16.29
N CYS A 117 9.92 -12.64 15.15
CA CYS A 117 8.63 -11.97 14.90
C CYS A 117 7.72 -12.77 13.94
#